data_AF-A0A3D1RJ23-F1
#
_entry.id   AF-A0A3D1RJ23-F1
#
_cell.length_a   1.000
_cell.length_b   1.000
_cell.length_c   1.000
_cell.angle_alpha   90.00
_cell.angle_beta   90.00
_cell.angle_gamma   90.00
#
_symmetry.space_group_name_H-M   'P 1'
#
loop_
_entity.id
_entity.type
_entity.pdbx_description
1 polymer ?
#
loop_
_entity_poly.entity_id
_entity_poly.type
_entity_poly.pdbx_seq_one_letter_code
_entity_poly.pdbx_strand_id
1 'polypeptide(L)'
;MTVKNQELYNVIEKLPEELSVKVLDYIEYLMFSNANNNAPEELIVKSIEDLREKLEEGRKDFESGNVCSLEETYLEVQKVLAD
;
A
#
# COMPACT_ATOMS: atom_id res chain seq x y z
N MET A 1 10.33 -20.92 -14.44
CA MET A 1 9.36 -20.26 -15.34
C MET A 1 8.16 -21.18 -15.49
N THR A 2 6.94 -20.72 -15.19
CA THR A 2 5.72 -21.51 -15.45
C THR A 2 5.21 -21.22 -16.87
N VAL A 3 4.43 -22.14 -17.45
CA VAL A 3 3.81 -21.95 -18.77
C VAL A 3 2.96 -20.67 -18.80
N LYS A 4 2.20 -20.41 -17.73
CA LYS A 4 1.41 -19.18 -17.57
C LYS A 4 2.27 -17.92 -17.55
N ASN A 5 3.41 -17.93 -16.87
CA ASN A 5 4.30 -16.76 -16.85
C ASN A 5 4.85 -16.48 -18.24
N GLN A 6 5.14 -17.52 -19.01
CA GLN A 6 5.69 -17.40 -20.36
C GLN A 6 4.66 -16.85 -21.36
N GLU A 7 3.41 -17.30 -21.25
CA GLU A 7 2.29 -16.72 -22.00
C GLU A 7 2.07 -15.24 -21.67
N LEU A 8 2.17 -14.88 -20.39
CA LEU A 8 2.02 -13.49 -19.94
C LEU A 8 3.11 -12.58 -20.53
N TYR A 9 4.38 -13.01 -20.49
CA TYR A 9 5.49 -12.23 -21.06
C TYR A 9 5.31 -12.03 -22.57
N ASN A 10 4.88 -13.06 -23.29
CA ASN A 10 4.61 -12.95 -24.72
C ASN A 10 3.48 -11.96 -25.06
N VAL A 11 2.50 -11.79 -24.16
CA VAL A 11 1.43 -10.79 -24.31
C VAL A 11 1.96 -9.39 -24.05
N ILE A 12 2.80 -9.22 -23.01
CA ILE A 12 3.42 -7.93 -22.66
C ILE A 12 4.36 -7.45 -23.78
N GLU A 13 5.18 -8.32 -24.34
CA GLU A 13 6.11 -7.97 -25.42
C GLU A 13 5.42 -7.54 -26.72
N LYS A 14 4.18 -8.00 -26.94
CA LYS A 14 3.40 -7.68 -28.14
C LYS A 14 2.42 -6.53 -27.91
N LEU A 15 2.42 -5.93 -26.72
CA LEU A 15 1.49 -4.88 -26.36
C LEU A 15 1.88 -3.55 -27.05
N PRO A 16 0.96 -2.86 -27.73
CA PRO A 16 1.19 -1.51 -28.23
C PRO A 16 1.61 -0.56 -27.11
N GLU A 17 2.51 0.38 -27.41
CA GLU A 17 3.08 1.29 -26.42
C GLU A 17 2.00 2.14 -25.71
N GLU A 18 0.95 2.58 -26.44
CA GLU A 18 -0.15 3.34 -25.83
C GLU A 18 -1.00 2.50 -24.85
N LEU A 19 -1.00 1.17 -25.01
CA LEU A 19 -1.67 0.25 -24.09
C LEU A 19 -0.76 -0.13 -22.92
N SER A 20 0.56 -0.14 -23.12
CA SER A 20 1.54 -0.45 -22.05
C SER A 20 1.45 0.57 -20.93
N VAL A 21 1.31 1.85 -21.26
CA VAL A 21 1.09 2.92 -20.27
C VAL A 21 -0.18 2.66 -19.46
N LYS A 22 -1.31 2.33 -20.10
CA LYS A 22 -2.56 2.03 -19.39
C LYS A 22 -2.47 0.80 -18.49
N VAL A 23 -1.69 -0.20 -18.88
CA VAL A 23 -1.44 -1.38 -18.05
C VAL A 23 -0.65 -0.99 -16.80
N LEU A 24 0.36 -0.12 -16.94
CA LEU A 24 1.11 0.40 -15.79
C LEU A 24 0.22 1.21 -14.85
N ASP A 25 -0.59 2.13 -15.39
CA ASP A 25 -1.56 2.91 -14.61
C ASP A 25 -2.52 2.00 -13.83
N TYR A 26 -2.98 0.92 -14.48
CA TYR A 26 -3.86 -0.05 -13.85
C TYR A 26 -3.17 -0.88 -12.77
N ILE A 27 -1.90 -1.27 -12.97
CA ILE A 27 -1.10 -1.94 -11.95
C ILE A 27 -0.90 -1.01 -10.74
N GLU A 28 -0.61 0.27 -10.97
CA GLU A 28 -0.49 1.26 -9.91
C GLU A 28 -1.80 1.45 -9.14
N TYR A 29 -2.92 1.57 -9.85
CA TYR A 29 -4.24 1.58 -9.25
C TYR A 29 -4.53 0.32 -8.42
N LEU A 30 -4.17 -0.87 -8.93
CA LEU A 30 -4.33 -2.12 -8.20
C LEU A 30 -3.44 -2.19 -6.96
N MET A 31 -2.20 -1.72 -7.04
CA MET A 31 -1.31 -1.63 -5.88
C MET A 31 -1.88 -0.69 -4.81
N PHE A 32 -2.36 0.48 -5.21
CA PHE A 32 -3.01 1.43 -4.32
C PHE A 32 -4.30 0.87 -3.72
N SER A 33 -5.14 0.24 -4.53
CA SER A 33 -6.40 -0.37 -4.07
C SER A 33 -6.15 -1.54 -3.14
N ASN A 34 -5.14 -2.36 -3.43
CA ASN A 34 -4.73 -3.46 -2.57
C ASN A 34 -4.15 -2.96 -1.25
N ALA A 35 -3.39 -1.86 -1.27
CA ALA A 35 -2.93 -1.19 -0.06
C ALA A 35 -4.13 -0.67 0.76
N ASN A 36 -5.12 -0.02 0.13
CA ASN A 36 -6.33 0.43 0.83
C ASN A 36 -7.19 -0.71 1.36
N ASN A 37 -7.32 -1.83 0.63
CA ASN A 37 -8.18 -2.95 1.04
C ASN A 37 -7.54 -3.82 2.14
N ASN A 38 -6.22 -3.84 2.25
CA ASN A 38 -5.50 -4.62 3.27
C ASN A 38 -4.85 -3.76 4.35
N ALA A 39 -4.94 -2.43 4.24
CA ALA A 39 -4.53 -1.54 5.32
C ALA A 39 -5.45 -1.77 6.52
N PRO A 40 -4.91 -1.68 7.75
CA PRO A 40 -5.73 -1.56 8.94
C PRO A 40 -6.75 -0.43 8.79
N GLU A 41 -7.97 -0.65 9.25
CA GLU A 41 -9.08 0.31 9.14
C GLU A 41 -8.72 1.67 9.76
N GLU A 42 -7.86 1.65 10.79
CA GLU A 42 -7.35 2.85 11.47
C GLU A 42 -6.48 3.72 10.54
N LEU A 43 -5.90 3.17 9.47
CA LEU A 43 -5.07 3.89 8.51
C LEU A 43 -5.82 4.33 7.24
N ILE A 44 -7.01 3.78 6.97
CA ILE A 44 -7.81 4.11 5.78
C ILE A 44 -8.55 5.43 6.01
N VAL A 45 -8.35 6.42 5.14
CA VAL A 45 -9.07 7.69 5.19
C VAL A 45 -10.41 7.59 4.45
N LYS A 46 -11.52 7.83 5.16
CA LYS A 46 -12.88 7.67 4.63
C LYS A 46 -13.54 8.98 4.18
N SER A 47 -13.15 10.09 4.80
CA SER A 47 -13.63 11.44 4.49
C SER A 47 -12.62 12.51 4.89
N ILE A 48 -12.88 13.77 4.55
CA ILE A 48 -12.05 14.90 4.97
C ILE A 48 -12.13 15.08 6.50
N GLU A 49 -13.29 14.86 7.09
CA GLU A 49 -13.49 14.90 8.54
C GLU A 49 -12.70 13.80 9.24
N ASP A 50 -12.75 12.56 8.73
CA ASP A 50 -11.97 11.43 9.24
C ASP A 50 -10.47 11.69 9.16
N LEU A 51 -10.00 12.25 8.03
CA LEU A 51 -8.60 12.69 7.90
C LEU A 51 -8.22 13.69 9.00
N ARG A 52 -9.07 14.69 9.24
CA ARG A 52 -8.81 15.72 10.25
C ARG A 52 -8.74 15.13 11.65
N GLU A 53 -9.65 14.21 11.99
CA GLU A 53 -9.66 13.54 13.29
C GLU A 53 -8.39 12.71 13.50
N LYS A 54 -8.00 11.89 12.52
CA LYS A 54 -6.77 11.08 12.57
C LYS A 54 -5.51 11.92 12.71
N LEU A 55 -5.44 13.08 12.03
CA LEU A 55 -4.31 14.00 12.17
C LEU A 55 -4.23 14.65 13.55
N GLU A 56 -5.36 15.02 14.14
CA GLU A 56 -5.40 15.55 15.51
C GLU A 56 -5.05 14.48 16.56
N GLU A 57 -5.45 13.23 16.34
CA GLU A 57 -5.02 12.09 17.17
C GLU A 57 -3.50 11.88 17.09
N GLY A 58 -2.94 11.79 15.89
CA GLY A 58 -1.49 11.66 15.71
C GLY A 58 -0.70 12.83 16.32
N ARG A 59 -1.25 14.06 16.29
CA ARG A 59 -0.66 15.21 16.99
C ARG A 59 -0.66 15.02 18.50
N LYS A 60 -1.77 14.56 19.08
CA LYS A 60 -1.88 14.29 20.53
C LYS A 60 -0.95 13.15 20.96
N ASP A 61 -0.82 12.11 20.15
CA ASP A 61 0.10 11.01 20.40
C ASP A 61 1.54 11.51 20.46
N PHE A 62 1.94 12.36 19.51
CA PHE A 62 3.23 13.01 19.54
C PHE A 62 3.45 13.87 20.78
N GLU A 63 2.49 14.73 21.13
CA GLU A 63 2.58 15.63 22.30
C GLU A 63 2.60 14.87 23.63
N SER A 64 1.92 13.74 23.72
CA SER A 64 1.88 12.88 24.92
C SER A 64 3.05 11.91 25.03
N GLY A 65 3.92 11.85 24.01
CA GLY A 65 5.04 10.92 23.96
C GLY A 65 4.62 9.48 23.63
N ASN A 66 3.39 9.26 23.16
CA ASN A 66 2.88 7.99 22.65
C ASN A 66 3.39 7.75 21.22
N VAL A 67 4.71 7.68 21.07
CA VAL A 67 5.39 7.50 19.79
C VAL A 67 6.28 6.26 19.84
N CYS A 68 6.36 5.52 18.74
CA CYS A 68 7.22 4.36 18.63
C CYS A 68 8.63 4.79 18.23
N SER A 69 9.64 4.12 18.77
CA SER A 69 11.00 4.20 18.25
C SER A 69 11.15 3.44 16.93
N LEU A 70 12.25 3.70 16.22
CA LEU A 70 12.58 2.98 14.99
C LEU A 70 12.74 1.46 15.24
N GLU A 71 13.35 1.10 16.37
CA GLU A 71 13.62 -0.31 16.71
C GLU A 71 12.34 -1.07 17.04
N GLU A 72 11.43 -0.45 17.82
CA GLU A 72 10.11 -1.04 18.11
C GLU A 72 9.31 -1.26 16.83
N THR A 73 9.28 -0.24 15.96
CA THR A 73 8.62 -0.32 14.65
C THR A 73 9.22 -1.46 13.80
N TYR A 74 10.54 -1.55 13.74
CA TYR A 74 11.24 -2.57 12.96
C TYR A 74 10.92 -4.00 13.43
N LEU A 75 10.92 -4.22 14.74
CA LEU A 75 10.58 -5.51 15.34
C LEU A 75 9.12 -5.91 15.10
N GLU A 76 8.21 -4.95 15.13
CA GLU A 76 6.79 -5.20 14.87
C GLU A 76 6.54 -5.57 13.40
N VAL A 77 7.17 -4.85 12.47
CA VAL A 77 7.12 -5.18 11.03
C VAL A 77 7.70 -6.57 10.75
N GLN A 78 8.82 -6.93 11.39
CA GLN A 78 9.39 -8.28 11.22
C GLN A 78 8.42 -9.39 11.63
N LYS A 79 7.64 -9.20 12.70
CA LYS A 79 6.64 -10.19 13.14
C LYS A 79 5.54 -10.35 12.10
N VAL A 80 5.00 -9.24 11.59
CA VAL A 80 3.95 -9.26 10.57
C VAL A 80 4.41 -9.93 9.27
N LEU A 81 5.69 -9.77 8.89
CA LEU A 81 6.24 -10.38 7.67
C LEU A 81 6.63 -11.86 7.84
N ALA A 82 6.67 -12.38 9.06
CA ALA A 82 7.03 -13.77 9.35
C ALA A 82 5.81 -14.71 9.35
N ASP A 83 4.59 -14.17 9.39
CA ASP A 83 3.30 -14.88 9.29
C ASP A 83 2.80 -14.95 7.83
#